data_AF-A0A0N4T9P9-F1
#
_entry.id   AF-A0A0N4T9P9-F1
#
_cell.length_a   1.000
_cell.length_b   1.000
_cell.length_c   1.000
_cell.angle_alpha   90.00
_cell.angle_beta   90.00
_cell.angle_gamma   90.00
#
_symmetry.space_group_name_H-M   'P 1'
#
loop_
_entity.id
_entity.type
_entity.pdbx_description
1 polymer ?
#
loop_
_entity_poly.entity_id
_entity_poly.type
_entity_poly.pdbx_seq_one_letter_code
_entity_poly.pdbx_strand_id
1 'polypeptide(L)'
;MLNRQVQAWRTLCRLTGIVSKNTRSCTTNFSDKMEKNTKKATIWKIDDMRREKLARFGRYCAECLPKFVQKVQFAAGDELELLIHPSGVTPVIAFLKGNHAAQFTNIVFITGMDVPSRKFRFEVLLVLLIYAKLKASSIHEVAW
;
A
#
# COMPACT_ATOMS: atom_id res chain seq x y z
N MET A 1 53.69 41.93 29.74
CA MET A 1 53.12 42.81 28.70
C MET A 1 51.78 42.20 28.31
N LEU A 2 50.73 42.51 29.08
CA LEU A 2 49.67 43.46 28.72
C LEU A 2 48.98 43.05 27.41
N ASN A 3 47.72 42.59 27.50
CA ASN A 3 46.53 43.38 27.14
C ASN A 3 46.40 43.53 25.60
N ARG A 4 45.24 43.49 24.94
CA ARG A 4 43.86 43.84 25.28
C ARG A 4 43.11 43.73 23.94
N GLN A 5 41.83 43.36 23.98
CA GLN A 5 40.68 43.96 23.24
C GLN A 5 40.78 44.05 21.70
N VAL A 6 39.73 43.70 20.95
CA VAL A 6 38.52 44.51 20.69
C VAL A 6 37.42 43.52 20.22
N GLN A 7 36.37 43.25 20.99
CA GLN A 7 35.08 43.99 21.05
C GLN A 7 34.43 44.27 19.68
N ALA A 8 33.47 43.44 19.26
CA ALA A 8 32.19 43.85 18.64
C ALA A 8 31.47 42.64 17.98
N TRP A 9 30.17 42.36 18.09
CA TRP A 9 29.01 43.11 18.57
C TRP A 9 27.85 42.10 18.83
N ARG A 10 27.09 42.34 19.92
CA ARG A 10 25.65 42.04 20.12
C ARG A 10 25.26 40.56 20.25
N THR A 11 25.21 39.94 21.43
CA THR A 11 24.20 40.12 22.52
C THR A 11 22.79 40.52 22.08
N LEU A 12 21.87 39.53 22.06
CA LEU A 12 20.52 39.68 22.62
C LEU A 12 19.85 38.31 22.86
N CYS A 13 20.33 37.58 23.86
CA CYS A 13 19.55 36.52 24.51
C CYS A 13 19.55 36.79 26.02
N ARG A 14 18.51 37.46 26.51
CA ARG A 14 18.05 37.37 27.89
C ARG A 14 16.71 38.08 28.02
N LEU A 15 15.65 37.32 28.28
CA LEU A 15 14.72 37.54 29.40
C LEU A 15 13.79 36.31 29.44
N THR A 16 14.05 35.39 30.37
CA THR A 16 13.27 35.12 31.60
C THR A 16 12.26 33.99 31.44
N GLY A 17 12.42 32.94 32.26
CA GLY A 17 11.62 31.73 32.20
C GLY A 17 10.31 31.79 32.98
N ILE A 18 9.46 30.80 32.69
CA ILE A 18 8.46 30.24 33.57
C ILE A 18 8.52 28.72 33.36
N VAL A 19 9.02 28.00 34.36
CA VAL A 19 8.96 26.53 34.43
C VAL A 19 7.57 26.17 34.96
N SER A 20 6.70 25.69 34.08
CA SER A 20 5.39 25.13 34.48
C SER A 20 5.51 23.62 34.63
N LYS A 21 5.41 23.12 35.86
CA LYS A 21 5.16 21.70 36.14
C LYS A 21 3.67 21.44 35.92
N ASN A 22 3.31 20.56 34.99
CA ASN A 22 2.01 19.89 35.09
C ASN A 22 2.05 18.49 34.45
N THR A 23 1.83 17.51 35.32
CA THR A 23 1.31 16.17 35.06
C THR A 23 0.15 16.23 34.04
N ARG A 24 0.11 15.31 33.07
CA ARG A 24 -1.14 14.83 32.44
C ARG A 24 -0.91 13.53 31.64
N SER A 25 -1.70 12.54 32.05
CA SER A 25 -2.01 11.24 31.46
C SER A 25 -2.30 11.26 29.96
N CYS A 26 -1.87 10.21 29.26
CA CYS A 26 -2.33 9.87 27.93
C CYS A 26 -3.75 9.27 28.00
N THR A 27 -4.77 10.12 27.91
CA THR A 27 -6.09 9.70 27.41
C THR A 27 -6.12 9.97 25.92
N THR A 28 -6.12 8.91 25.12
CA THR A 28 -6.29 8.97 23.67
C THR A 28 -7.68 9.51 23.37
N ASN A 29 -7.79 10.80 23.09
CA ASN A 29 -8.99 11.37 22.48
C ASN A 29 -9.03 10.89 21.03
N PHE A 30 -9.79 9.83 20.80
CA PHE A 30 -10.24 9.39 19.48
C PHE A 30 -11.05 10.54 18.89
N SER A 31 -10.38 11.38 18.09
CA SER A 31 -11.05 12.42 17.32
C SER A 31 -11.47 11.79 16.00
N ASP A 32 -12.69 11.25 15.99
CA ASP A 32 -13.46 11.00 14.79
C ASP A 32 -13.62 12.31 14.02
N LYS A 33 -12.70 12.58 13.09
CA LYS A 33 -12.95 13.56 12.04
C LYS A 33 -13.66 12.85 10.90
N MET A 34 -14.98 12.71 11.04
CA MET A 34 -15.88 12.53 9.90
C MET A 34 -15.87 13.83 9.08
N GLU A 35 -14.92 13.95 8.15
CA GLU A 35 -14.93 15.01 7.15
C GLU A 35 -16.00 14.67 6.09
N LYS A 36 -17.23 15.16 6.33
CA LYS A 36 -18.28 15.25 5.31
C LYS A 36 -17.85 16.25 4.24
N ASN A 37 -17.07 15.77 3.27
CA ASN A 37 -16.72 16.55 2.08
C ASN A 37 -17.90 16.51 1.09
N THR A 38 -18.35 17.68 0.65
CA THR A 38 -19.40 17.92 -0.35
C THR A 38 -18.95 17.40 -1.71
N LYS A 39 -19.18 16.12 -1.98
CA LYS A 39 -18.59 15.42 -3.13
C LYS A 39 -19.33 15.76 -4.43
N LYS A 40 -18.63 16.35 -5.40
CA LYS A 40 -19.10 16.49 -6.80
C LYS A 40 -19.49 15.12 -7.36
N ALA A 41 -20.68 14.98 -7.93
CA ALA A 41 -21.28 13.69 -8.28
C ALA A 41 -20.56 12.95 -9.43
N THR A 42 -19.84 13.68 -10.28
CA THR A 42 -19.27 13.16 -11.54
C THR A 42 -17.90 12.47 -11.38
N ILE A 43 -17.18 12.69 -10.27
CA ILE A 43 -15.82 12.17 -10.10
C ILE A 43 -15.86 10.78 -9.46
N TRP A 44 -15.30 9.78 -10.16
CA TRP A 44 -15.09 8.44 -9.62
C TRP A 44 -14.15 8.48 -8.42
N LYS A 45 -14.48 7.74 -7.35
CA LYS A 45 -13.77 7.77 -6.08
C LYS A 45 -13.09 6.44 -5.85
N ILE A 46 -11.78 6.50 -5.60
CA ILE A 46 -10.99 5.35 -5.20
C ILE A 46 -11.32 5.03 -3.74
N ASP A 47 -11.50 3.75 -3.44
CA ASP A 47 -11.69 3.29 -2.07
C ASP A 47 -10.32 3.08 -1.39
N ASP A 48 -9.89 4.06 -0.61
CA ASP A 48 -8.57 4.11 0.04
C ASP A 48 -8.28 2.85 0.88
N MET A 49 -9.28 2.34 1.60
CA MET A 49 -9.17 1.12 2.41
C MET A 49 -8.84 -0.13 1.59
N ARG A 50 -9.35 -0.23 0.35
CA ARG A 50 -9.03 -1.37 -0.53
C ARG A 50 -7.63 -1.21 -1.09
N ARG A 51 -7.30 0.00 -1.53
CA ARG A 51 -5.98 0.35 -2.05
C ARG A 51 -4.87 0.05 -1.04
N GLU A 52 -5.05 0.39 0.23
CA GLU A 52 -4.05 0.12 1.27
C GLU A 52 -3.86 -1.39 1.52
N LYS A 53 -4.94 -2.17 1.53
CA LYS A 53 -4.88 -3.63 1.64
C LYS A 53 -4.11 -4.25 0.47
N LEU A 54 -4.42 -3.81 -0.75
CA LEU A 54 -3.72 -4.26 -1.95
C LEU A 54 -2.24 -3.83 -1.94
N ALA A 55 -1.93 -2.65 -1.44
CA ALA A 55 -0.56 -2.16 -1.33
C ALA A 55 0.25 -3.00 -0.33
N ARG A 56 -0.36 -3.35 0.81
CA ARG A 56 0.25 -4.24 1.79
C ARG A 56 0.49 -5.63 1.20
N PHE A 57 -0.49 -6.17 0.46
CA PHE A 57 -0.35 -7.46 -0.20
C PHE A 57 0.72 -7.45 -1.29
N GLY A 58 0.79 -6.39 -2.11
CA GLY A 58 1.82 -6.23 -3.12
C GLY A 58 3.24 -6.19 -2.53
N ARG A 59 3.43 -5.45 -1.42
CA ARG A 59 4.70 -5.45 -0.67
C ARG A 59 5.07 -6.85 -0.16
N TYR A 60 4.09 -7.56 0.42
CA TYR A 60 4.28 -8.93 0.88
C TYR A 60 4.73 -9.86 -0.26
N CYS A 61 4.10 -9.79 -1.44
CA CYS A 61 4.54 -10.59 -2.59
C CYS A 61 5.96 -10.27 -3.05
N ALA A 62 6.36 -8.99 -3.02
CA ALA A 62 7.71 -8.57 -3.37
C ALA A 62 8.76 -9.11 -2.39
N GLU A 63 8.43 -9.18 -1.10
CA GLU A 63 9.29 -9.75 -0.05
C GLU A 63 9.41 -11.28 -0.18
N CYS A 64 8.34 -11.98 -0.55
CA CYS A 64 8.37 -13.43 -0.72
C CYS A 64 9.12 -13.90 -1.96
N LEU A 65 9.07 -13.14 -3.07
CA LEU A 65 9.62 -13.53 -4.36
C LEU A 65 10.53 -12.44 -4.98
N PRO A 66 11.60 -12.01 -4.28
CA PRO A 66 12.44 -10.90 -4.72
C PRO A 66 13.20 -11.20 -6.02
N LYS A 67 13.42 -12.46 -6.35
CA LYS A 67 14.10 -12.89 -7.58
C LYS A 67 13.24 -12.69 -8.84
N PHE A 68 11.92 -12.81 -8.72
CA PHE A 68 11.01 -12.85 -9.87
C PHE A 68 10.18 -11.58 -10.01
N VAL A 69 9.81 -10.94 -8.90
CA VAL A 69 9.03 -9.69 -8.90
C VAL A 69 9.97 -8.51 -9.09
N GLN A 70 9.75 -7.74 -10.15
CA GLN A 70 10.55 -6.55 -10.47
C GLN A 70 9.91 -5.28 -9.90
N LYS A 71 8.60 -5.13 -10.10
CA LYS A 71 7.87 -3.94 -9.69
C LYS A 71 6.43 -4.30 -9.35
N VAL A 72 5.91 -3.60 -8.34
CA VAL A 72 4.50 -3.63 -7.96
C VAL A 72 3.91 -2.29 -8.36
N GLN A 73 2.83 -2.31 -9.13
CA GLN A 73 2.16 -1.09 -9.57
C GLN A 73 0.64 -1.23 -9.45
N PHE A 74 -0.04 -0.09 -9.58
CA PHE A 74 -1.49 -0.01 -9.54
C PHE A 74 -2.02 0.51 -10.87
N ALA A 75 -2.98 -0.22 -11.45
CA ALA A 75 -3.81 0.25 -12.55
C ALA A 75 -5.12 0.81 -11.99
N ALA A 76 -5.59 1.94 -12.54
CA ALA A 76 -6.81 2.67 -12.17
C ALA A 76 -7.02 3.00 -10.67
N GLY A 77 -6.09 2.65 -9.76
CA GLY A 77 -6.13 2.94 -8.33
C GLY A 77 -6.56 1.77 -7.43
N ASP A 78 -7.27 0.79 -7.97
CA ASP A 78 -7.82 -0.36 -7.24
C ASP A 78 -7.44 -1.73 -7.84
N GLU A 79 -6.61 -1.76 -8.88
CA GLU A 79 -6.11 -3.00 -9.50
C GLU A 79 -4.61 -3.15 -9.22
N LEU A 80 -4.21 -4.29 -8.67
CA LEU A 80 -2.82 -4.60 -8.35
C LEU A 80 -2.15 -5.34 -9.51
N GLU A 81 -1.03 -4.83 -9.98
CA GLU A 81 -0.23 -5.44 -11.04
C GLU A 81 1.17 -5.80 -10.52
N LEU A 82 1.59 -7.04 -10.82
CA LEU A 82 2.91 -7.56 -10.49
C LEU A 82 3.71 -7.73 -11.78
N LEU A 83 4.76 -6.95 -11.96
CA LEU A 83 5.68 -7.10 -13.08
C LEU A 83 6.69 -8.19 -12.72
N ILE A 84 6.68 -9.25 -13.50
CA ILE A 84 7.42 -10.48 -13.24
C ILE A 84 8.42 -10.74 -14.37
N HIS A 85 9.61 -11.21 -14.01
CA HIS A 85 10.57 -11.71 -15.00
C HIS A 85 10.05 -13.01 -15.65
N PRO A 86 10.14 -13.20 -16.99
CA PRO A 86 9.55 -14.35 -17.69
C PRO A 86 10.01 -15.71 -17.17
N SER A 87 11.25 -15.85 -16.69
CA SER A 87 11.73 -17.11 -16.08
C SER A 87 11.01 -17.48 -14.77
N GLY A 88 10.31 -16.53 -14.15
CA GLY A 88 9.61 -16.67 -12.89
C GLY A 88 8.10 -16.91 -12.99
N VAL A 89 7.56 -17.11 -14.19
CA VAL A 89 6.10 -17.25 -14.38
C VAL A 89 5.54 -18.45 -13.62
N THR A 90 6.11 -19.64 -13.81
CA THR A 90 5.68 -20.86 -13.12
C THR A 90 5.73 -20.77 -11.59
N PRO A 91 6.86 -20.38 -10.96
CA PRO A 91 6.91 -20.29 -9.49
C PRO A 91 5.99 -19.20 -8.93
N VAL A 92 5.81 -18.07 -9.62
CA VAL A 92 4.92 -17.01 -9.15
C VAL A 92 3.46 -17.46 -9.20
N ILE A 93 3.01 -18.09 -10.29
CA ILE A 93 1.64 -18.62 -10.39
C ILE A 93 1.40 -19.70 -9.31
N ALA A 94 2.37 -20.59 -9.10
CA ALA A 94 2.27 -21.62 -8.06
C ALA A 94 2.15 -21.00 -6.65
N PHE A 95 2.94 -19.97 -6.37
CA PHE A 95 2.86 -19.22 -5.11
C PHE A 95 1.50 -18.51 -4.95
N LEU A 96 1.04 -17.79 -5.98
CA LEU A 96 -0.24 -17.08 -5.98
C LEU A 96 -1.45 -18.03 -5.84
N LYS A 97 -1.30 -19.31 -6.22
CA LYS A 97 -2.32 -20.33 -6.01
C LYS A 97 -2.27 -20.92 -4.59
N GLY A 98 -1.09 -21.14 -4.04
CA GLY A 98 -0.87 -21.85 -2.76
C GLY A 98 -0.83 -20.97 -1.52
N ASN A 99 -0.81 -19.64 -1.66
CA ASN A 99 -0.67 -18.72 -0.54
C ASN A 99 -1.99 -18.53 0.24
N HIS A 100 -1.96 -18.60 1.57
CA HIS A 100 -3.16 -18.40 2.39
C HIS A 100 -3.71 -16.97 2.30
N ALA A 101 -2.82 -15.97 2.17
CA ALA A 101 -3.25 -14.58 2.02
C ALA A 101 -3.85 -14.27 0.63
N ALA A 102 -3.61 -15.13 -0.36
CA ALA A 102 -4.18 -14.99 -1.69
C ALA A 102 -4.28 -16.35 -2.38
N GLN A 103 -5.52 -16.77 -2.60
CA GLN A 103 -5.84 -18.03 -3.27
C GLN A 103 -6.40 -17.72 -4.66
N PHE A 104 -5.53 -17.33 -5.58
CA PHE A 104 -5.90 -17.08 -6.97
C PHE A 104 -6.16 -18.42 -7.67
N THR A 105 -7.37 -18.96 -7.50
CA THR A 105 -7.75 -20.28 -8.01
C THR A 105 -8.17 -20.26 -9.48
N ASN A 106 -8.58 -19.09 -9.99
CA ASN A 106 -9.12 -18.95 -11.34
C ASN A 106 -8.34 -17.92 -12.16
N ILE A 107 -7.95 -18.36 -13.35
CA ILE A 107 -7.36 -17.53 -14.40
C ILE A 107 -8.52 -17.09 -15.29
N VAL A 108 -8.78 -15.79 -15.33
CA VAL A 108 -9.91 -15.25 -16.09
C VAL A 108 -9.56 -15.22 -17.57
N PHE A 109 -8.40 -14.64 -17.91
CA PHE A 109 -7.89 -14.60 -19.27
C PHE A 109 -6.37 -14.45 -19.30
N ILE A 110 -5.80 -14.90 -20.42
CA ILE A 110 -4.40 -14.74 -20.78
C ILE A 110 -4.38 -13.83 -21.99
N THR A 111 -3.82 -12.64 -21.85
CA THR A 111 -3.77 -11.64 -22.91
C THR A 111 -2.33 -11.32 -23.28
N GLY A 112 -2.09 -11.09 -24.57
CA GLY A 112 -0.79 -10.64 -25.08
C GLY A 112 -0.92 -9.23 -25.66
N MET A 113 -0.02 -8.34 -25.26
CA MET A 113 0.16 -7.03 -25.89
C MET A 113 1.43 -7.05 -26.73
N ASP A 114 1.35 -6.53 -27.95
CA ASP A 114 2.49 -6.39 -28.87
C ASP A 114 2.88 -4.90 -28.96
N VAL A 115 4.11 -4.57 -28.55
CA VAL A 115 4.69 -3.23 -28.66
C VAL A 115 5.99 -3.31 -29.47
N PRO A 116 5.96 -2.99 -30.77
CA PRO A 116 7.13 -3.14 -31.64
C PRO A 116 8.30 -2.22 -31.26
N SER A 117 8.05 -1.15 -30.50
CA SER A 117 9.09 -0.21 -30.06
C SER A 117 9.96 -0.72 -28.90
N ARG A 118 9.57 -1.79 -28.19
CA ARG A 118 10.32 -2.34 -27.05
C ARG A 118 11.23 -3.48 -27.50
N LYS A 119 12.38 -3.65 -26.83
CA LYS A 119 13.28 -4.81 -27.06
C LYS A 119 12.58 -6.14 -26.77
N PHE A 120 11.79 -6.18 -25.70
CA PHE A 120 10.85 -7.25 -25.42
C PHE A 120 9.52 -6.86 -26.02
N ARG A 121 9.28 -7.34 -27.25
CA ARG A 121 8.13 -6.97 -28.08
C ARG A 121 6.79 -7.39 -27.47
N PHE A 122 6.75 -8.57 -26.85
CA PHE A 122 5.53 -9.16 -26.32
C PHE A 122 5.45 -9.01 -24.81
N GLU A 123 4.31 -8.53 -24.33
CA GLU A 123 3.95 -8.52 -22.92
C GLU A 123 2.79 -9.49 -22.71
N VAL A 124 3.00 -10.45 -21.81
CA VAL A 124 1.97 -11.41 -21.45
C VAL A 124 1.37 -11.01 -20.12
N LEU A 125 0.07 -10.79 -20.12
CA LEU A 125 -0.74 -10.37 -18.98
C LEU A 125 -1.60 -11.56 -18.53
N LEU A 126 -1.51 -11.89 -17.25
CA LEU A 126 -2.33 -12.92 -16.62
C LEU A 126 -3.28 -12.27 -15.64
N VAL A 127 -4.57 -12.28 -15.95
CA VAL A 127 -5.59 -11.76 -15.04
C VAL A 127 -6.12 -12.89 -14.19
N LEU A 128 -5.92 -12.74 -12.89
CA LEU A 128 -6.23 -13.71 -11.85
C LEU A 128 -7.30 -13.15 -10.92
N LEU A 129 -8.25 -13.98 -10.52
CA LEU A 129 -9.33 -13.57 -9.62
C LEU A 129 -9.45 -14.51 -8.43
N ILE A 130 -9.68 -13.94 -7.25
CA ILE A 130 -9.93 -14.68 -6.01
C ILE A 130 -11.44 -14.73 -5.78
N TYR A 131 -12.04 -15.92 -5.73
CA TYR A 131 -13.42 -16.10 -5.28
C TYR A 131 -13.50 -16.22 -3.74
N ALA A 132 -12.90 -15.30 -3.00
CA ALA A 132 -12.99 -15.29 -1.55
C ALA A 132 -14.25 -14.53 -1.10
N LYS A 133 -15.42 -14.99 -1.56
CA LYS A 133 -16.74 -14.58 -1.04
C LYS A 133 -17.83 -15.61 -1.37
N LEU A 134 -17.60 -16.89 -1.04
CA LEU A 134 -18.68 -17.89 -0.92
C LEU A 134 -18.53 -18.66 0.41
N LYS A 135 -18.55 -17.90 1.50
CA LYS A 135 -19.03 -18.40 2.78
C LYS A 135 -19.69 -17.26 3.55
N ALA A 136 -20.59 -16.56 2.84
CA ALA A 136 -21.61 -15.78 3.50
C ALA A 136 -22.82 -16.68 3.65
N SER A 137 -23.14 -17.00 4.91
CA SER A 137 -24.51 -17.13 5.39
C SER A 137 -25.32 -18.34 4.89
N SER A 138 -25.90 -19.08 5.84
CA SER A 138 -26.92 -20.12 5.65
C SER A 138 -26.41 -21.54 5.39
N ILE A 139 -26.02 -22.23 6.46
CA ILE A 139 -26.49 -23.60 6.67
C ILE A 139 -27.47 -23.50 7.84
N HIS A 140 -28.70 -23.08 7.52
CA HIS A 140 -29.88 -23.52 8.26
C HIS A 140 -30.12 -24.98 7.87
N GLU A 141 -29.40 -25.90 8.50
CA GLU A 141 -29.75 -27.31 8.47
C GLU A 141 -29.20 -27.97 9.74
N VAL A 142 -29.96 -27.82 10.83
CA VAL A 142 -30.09 -28.89 11.81
C VAL A 142 -31.53 -29.35 11.67
N ALA A 143 -31.68 -30.34 10.79
CA ALA A 143 -32.73 -31.32 10.93
C ALA A 143 -32.52 -32.08 12.26
N TRP A 144 -33.66 -32.43 12.87
CA TRP A 144 -33.90 -33.08 14.16
C TRP A 144 -34.02 -32.14 15.36
#